data_AF-A0A9E2Y0F3-F1
#
_entry.id   AF-A0A9E2Y0F3-F1
#
_cell.length_a   1.000
_cell.length_b   1.000
_cell.length_c   1.000
_cell.angle_alpha   90.00
_cell.angle_beta   90.00
_cell.angle_gamma   90.00
#
_symmetry.space_group_name_H-M   'P 1'
#
loop_
_entity.id
_entity.type
_entity.pdbx_description
1 polymer ?
#
loop_
_entity_poly.entity_id
_entity_poly.type
_entity_poly.pdbx_seq_one_letter_code
_entity_poly.pdbx_strand_id
1 'polypeptide(L)'
;AMGYRGYGLPLSELISEGNVGMMQAVKRFDPDRGFRLATYAMWWIRAAIQEYILHSWSLVKMGTTAAQKKLFFNLRKLKGQLQAMEEGDLSPENLKKIATELDVPEADVVSMNRRLASPDHSLNAPLRSDSEGEWQDWLVDESESQETRLGERQELGLRRDLLEKAMTHLNDRERHILTERRLRENPTTLEDLSQQYGISRERVRQIEVRAFEKLQKAIKAAAIERRLVTH
;
A
#
# COMPACT_ATOMS: atom_id res chain seq x y z
N ALA A 1 33.71 -4.22 11.31
CA ALA A 1 33.18 -3.03 12.00
C ALA A 1 33.64 -1.71 11.36
N MET A 2 34.94 -1.36 11.37
CA MET A 2 35.43 -0.03 10.92
C MET A 2 34.99 0.40 9.51
N GLY A 3 34.97 -0.53 8.55
CA GLY A 3 34.53 -0.26 7.17
C GLY A 3 33.04 0.02 6.99
N TYR A 4 32.23 -0.12 8.04
CA TYR A 4 30.77 0.07 8.01
C TYR A 4 30.30 1.31 8.77
N ARG A 5 31.21 2.19 9.21
CA ARG A 5 30.85 3.43 9.93
C ARG A 5 30.00 4.40 9.11
N GLY A 6 30.07 4.34 7.78
CA GLY A 6 29.34 5.23 6.86
C GLY A 6 27.82 5.02 6.81
N TYR A 7 27.28 4.02 7.52
CA TYR A 7 25.85 3.72 7.54
C TYR A 7 25.07 4.39 8.68
N GLY A 8 25.74 5.20 9.52
CA GLY A 8 25.06 5.95 10.60
C GLY A 8 24.72 5.13 11.85
N LEU A 9 25.10 3.85 11.90
CA LEU A 9 24.85 2.96 13.04
C LEU A 9 25.98 3.06 14.08
N PRO A 10 25.65 2.95 15.40
CA PRO A 10 26.64 2.91 16.47
C PRO A 10 27.72 1.85 16.25
N LEU A 11 28.99 2.24 16.43
CA LEU A 11 30.12 1.33 16.23
C LEU A 11 30.09 0.13 17.19
N SER A 12 29.62 0.35 18.42
CA SER A 12 29.45 -0.70 19.43
C SER A 12 28.52 -1.80 18.93
N GLU A 13 27.40 -1.45 18.29
CA GLU A 13 26.45 -2.41 17.73
C GLU A 13 27.08 -3.20 16.58
N LEU A 14 27.81 -2.53 15.68
CA LEU A 14 28.52 -3.20 14.58
C LEU A 14 29.60 -4.18 15.09
N ILE A 15 30.20 -3.91 16.25
CA ILE A 15 31.15 -4.82 16.89
C ILE A 15 30.41 -6.01 17.51
N SER A 16 29.31 -5.74 18.23
CA SER A 16 28.47 -6.78 18.84
C SER A 16 27.97 -7.79 17.80
N GLU A 17 27.47 -7.32 16.67
CA GLU A 17 27.02 -8.18 15.56
C GLU A 17 28.18 -8.92 14.89
N GLY A 18 29.35 -8.29 14.81
CA GLY A 18 30.58 -8.96 14.42
C GLY A 18 30.93 -10.14 15.33
N ASN A 19 30.75 -9.98 16.65
CA ASN A 19 30.98 -11.06 17.63
C ASN A 19 29.97 -12.19 17.44
N VAL A 20 28.70 -11.88 17.13
CA VAL A 20 27.69 -12.88 16.77
C VAL A 20 28.12 -13.69 15.55
N GLY A 21 28.58 -13.01 14.48
CA GLY A 21 29.13 -13.68 13.30
C GLY A 21 30.35 -14.55 13.60
N MET A 22 31.25 -14.08 14.47
CA MET A 22 32.41 -14.86 14.92
C MET A 22 31.98 -16.13 15.68
N MET A 23 31.01 -16.04 16.59
CA MET A 23 30.48 -17.21 17.29
C MET A 23 29.86 -18.24 16.32
N GLN A 24 29.14 -17.77 15.30
CA GLN A 24 28.59 -18.65 14.26
C GLN A 24 29.69 -19.35 13.46
N ALA A 25 30.77 -18.63 13.13
CA ALA A 25 31.91 -19.22 12.44
C ALA A 25 32.58 -20.32 13.26
N VAL A 26 32.87 -20.06 14.54
CA VAL A 26 33.53 -21.02 15.42
C VAL A 26 32.69 -22.29 15.57
N LYS A 27 31.36 -22.16 15.71
CA LYS A 27 30.44 -23.31 15.83
C LYS A 27 30.39 -24.19 14.58
N ARG A 28 30.64 -23.63 13.39
CA ARG A 28 30.51 -24.32 12.10
C ARG A 28 31.86 -24.63 11.44
N PHE A 29 32.97 -24.26 12.09
CA PHE A 29 34.30 -24.45 11.55
C PHE A 29 34.75 -25.90 11.69
N ASP A 30 35.35 -26.42 10.63
CA ASP A 30 35.88 -27.77 10.52
C ASP A 30 37.39 -27.67 10.24
N PRO A 31 38.25 -27.94 11.24
CA PRO A 31 39.71 -27.84 11.10
C PRO A 31 40.31 -28.76 10.03
N ASP A 32 39.66 -29.89 9.73
CA ASP A 32 40.19 -30.93 8.84
C ASP A 32 40.14 -30.52 7.36
N ARG A 33 39.44 -29.43 7.04
CA ARG A 33 39.32 -28.89 5.68
C ARG A 33 40.53 -28.07 5.21
N GLY A 34 41.52 -27.84 6.07
CA GLY A 34 42.80 -27.22 5.69
C GLY A 34 42.78 -25.69 5.47
N PHE A 35 41.68 -25.00 5.82
CA PHE A 35 41.60 -23.53 5.75
C PHE A 35 41.76 -22.90 7.14
N ARG A 36 42.35 -21.70 7.20
CA ARG A 36 42.51 -20.96 8.47
C ARG A 36 41.15 -20.48 9.00
N LEU A 37 40.90 -20.66 10.30
CA LEU A 37 39.70 -20.16 10.98
C LEU A 37 39.46 -18.66 10.73
N ALA A 38 40.52 -17.85 10.74
CA ALA A 38 40.42 -16.40 10.49
C ALA A 38 39.79 -16.08 9.12
N THR A 39 40.16 -16.84 8.08
CA THR A 39 39.62 -16.66 6.72
C THR A 39 38.16 -17.08 6.64
N TYR A 40 37.79 -18.19 7.31
CA TYR A 40 36.41 -18.65 7.38
C TYR A 40 35.52 -17.69 8.19
N ALA A 41 35.98 -17.27 9.36
CA ALA A 41 35.24 -16.38 10.25
C ALA A 41 35.01 -15.00 9.62
N MET A 42 35.92 -14.52 8.77
CA MET A 42 35.75 -13.24 8.09
C MET A 42 34.46 -13.18 7.26
N TRP A 43 34.06 -14.28 6.62
CA TRP A 43 32.81 -14.35 5.87
C TRP A 43 31.59 -14.21 6.78
N TRP A 44 31.55 -14.94 7.89
CA TRP A 44 30.45 -14.88 8.86
C TRP A 44 30.35 -13.53 9.56
N ILE A 45 31.49 -12.95 9.96
CA ILE A 45 31.54 -11.61 10.55
C ILE A 45 31.00 -10.58 9.56
N ARG A 46 31.41 -10.67 8.28
CA ARG A 46 30.93 -9.76 7.24
C ARG A 46 29.43 -9.91 7.01
N ALA A 47 28.94 -11.14 6.89
CA ALA A 47 27.53 -11.43 6.66
C ALA A 47 26.64 -10.94 7.81
N ALA A 48 27.03 -11.20 9.07
CA ALA A 48 26.29 -10.76 10.24
C ALA A 48 26.18 -9.23 10.30
N ILE A 49 27.29 -8.51 10.10
CA ILE A 49 27.29 -7.05 10.08
C ILE A 49 26.43 -6.51 8.92
N GLN A 50 26.56 -7.07 7.71
CA GLN A 50 25.76 -6.64 6.56
C GLN A 50 24.27 -6.87 6.77
N GLU A 51 23.90 -8.01 7.35
CA GLU A 51 22.50 -8.32 7.64
C GLU A 51 21.94 -7.35 8.69
N TYR A 52 22.70 -7.05 9.74
CA TYR A 52 22.32 -6.05 10.75
C TYR A 52 22.07 -4.66 10.14
N ILE A 53 22.99 -4.21 9.29
CA ILE A 53 22.86 -2.90 8.62
C ILE A 53 21.58 -2.86 7.79
N LEU A 54 21.30 -3.88 6.99
CA LEU A 54 20.08 -3.92 6.17
C LEU A 54 18.80 -3.90 7.00
N HIS A 55 18.82 -4.50 8.19
CA HIS A 55 17.65 -4.54 9.08
C HIS A 55 17.46 -3.26 9.90
N SER A 56 18.54 -2.54 10.19
CA SER A 56 18.52 -1.43 11.16
C SER A 56 18.73 -0.05 10.54
N TRP A 57 19.00 0.03 9.23
CA TRP A 57 19.27 1.30 8.56
C TRP A 57 18.03 2.18 8.38
N SER A 58 16.85 1.58 8.22
CA SER A 58 15.57 2.30 8.09
C SER A 58 14.46 1.53 8.81
N LEU A 59 13.47 2.27 9.31
CA LEU A 59 12.21 1.75 9.84
C LEU A 59 11.47 0.93 8.78
N VAL A 60 11.61 1.28 7.50
CA VAL A 60 11.08 0.51 6.38
C VAL A 60 12.13 -0.47 5.89
N LYS A 61 11.83 -1.77 6.00
CA LYS A 61 12.74 -2.84 5.60
C LYS A 61 13.20 -2.68 4.15
N MET A 62 14.51 -2.68 3.94
CA MET A 62 15.15 -2.62 2.62
C MET A 62 15.95 -3.90 2.33
N GLY A 63 16.29 -4.14 1.05
CA GLY A 63 17.24 -5.20 0.71
C GLY A 63 16.69 -6.62 0.82
N THR A 64 15.42 -6.85 0.51
CA THR A 64 14.85 -8.21 0.56
C THR A 64 15.37 -9.09 -0.57
N THR A 65 15.72 -8.50 -1.72
CA THR A 65 16.25 -9.22 -2.88
C THR A 65 17.77 -9.08 -3.00
N ALA A 66 18.41 -10.06 -3.65
CA ALA A 66 19.87 -10.02 -3.89
C ALA A 66 20.29 -8.77 -4.68
N ALA A 67 19.48 -8.35 -5.66
CA ALA A 67 19.68 -7.11 -6.42
C ALA A 67 19.66 -5.87 -5.52
N GLN A 68 18.68 -5.78 -4.63
CA GLN A 68 18.59 -4.66 -3.67
C GLN A 68 19.75 -4.66 -2.67
N LYS A 69 20.17 -5.83 -2.15
CA LYS A 69 21.35 -5.92 -1.28
C LYS A 69 22.62 -5.43 -1.99
N LYS A 70 22.84 -5.85 -3.25
CA LYS A 70 23.97 -5.38 -4.08
C LYS A 70 23.93 -3.86 -4.25
N LEU A 71 22.77 -3.31 -4.59
CA LEU A 71 22.60 -1.87 -4.77
C LEU A 71 22.84 -1.10 -3.46
N PHE A 72 22.27 -1.54 -2.35
CA PHE A 72 22.43 -0.88 -1.05
C PHE A 72 23.90 -0.68 -0.64
N PHE A 73 24.73 -1.72 -0.78
CA PHE A 73 26.15 -1.65 -0.39
C PHE A 73 27.07 -0.96 -1.41
N ASN A 74 26.73 -1.00 -2.71
CA ASN A 74 27.65 -0.57 -3.78
C ASN A 74 27.24 0.73 -4.48
N LEU A 75 25.96 1.13 -4.44
CA LEU A 75 25.45 2.27 -5.21
C LEU A 75 26.18 3.57 -4.86
N ARG A 76 26.39 3.86 -3.57
CA ARG A 76 27.10 5.08 -3.13
C ARG A 76 28.55 5.11 -3.63
N LYS A 77 29.23 3.97 -3.64
CA LYS A 77 30.61 3.85 -4.14
C LYS A 77 30.67 4.11 -5.65
N LEU A 78 29.76 3.51 -6.41
CA LEU A 78 29.67 3.69 -7.86
C LEU A 78 29.29 5.13 -8.25
N LYS A 79 28.33 5.76 -7.55
CA LYS A 79 28.01 7.18 -7.74
C LYS A 79 29.23 8.07 -7.52
N GLY A 80 30.03 7.78 -6.49
CA GLY A 80 31.28 8.51 -6.22
C GLY A 80 32.32 8.37 -7.34
N GLN A 81 32.47 7.17 -7.93
CA GLN A 81 33.38 6.93 -9.06
C GLN A 81 32.93 7.65 -10.34
N LEU A 82 31.62 7.72 -10.57
CA LEU A 82 31.02 8.38 -11.73
C LEU A 82 30.87 9.90 -11.54
N GLN A 83 31.31 10.46 -10.40
CA GLN A 83 31.05 11.85 -10.00
C GLN A 83 29.56 12.25 -10.05
N ALA A 84 28.67 11.26 -10.01
CA ALA A 84 27.23 11.41 -10.11
C ALA A 84 26.60 11.63 -8.72
N MET A 85 27.16 12.55 -7.94
CA MET A 85 26.66 12.88 -6.60
C MET A 85 25.53 13.94 -6.63
N GLU A 86 24.84 14.07 -7.75
CA GLU A 86 23.74 15.01 -7.92
C GLU A 86 22.61 14.74 -6.91
N GLU A 87 22.06 15.82 -6.35
CA GLU A 87 20.82 15.81 -5.58
C GLU A 87 19.64 15.61 -6.55
N GLY A 88 19.16 14.38 -6.68
CA GLY A 88 18.03 14.06 -7.54
C GLY A 88 18.11 12.67 -8.18
N ASP A 89 17.33 12.50 -9.24
CA ASP A 89 17.37 11.30 -10.07
C ASP A 89 18.66 11.25 -10.88
N LEU A 90 19.19 10.03 -11.07
CA LEU A 90 20.40 9.80 -11.85
C LEU A 90 20.16 10.17 -13.32
N SER A 91 21.15 10.79 -13.96
CA SER A 91 21.13 10.97 -15.41
C SER A 91 20.95 9.61 -16.13
N PRO A 92 20.26 9.57 -17.29
CA PRO A 92 20.01 8.31 -18.01
C PRO A 92 21.28 7.52 -18.34
N GLU A 93 22.39 8.22 -18.62
CA GLU A 93 23.68 7.57 -18.89
C GLU A 93 24.25 6.89 -17.64
N ASN A 94 24.20 7.56 -16.48
CA ASN A 94 24.71 7.01 -15.22
C ASN A 94 23.82 5.88 -14.72
N LEU A 95 22.50 6.01 -14.88
CA LEU A 95 21.54 4.95 -14.58
C LEU A 95 21.87 3.66 -15.32
N LYS A 96 22.05 3.74 -16.65
CA LYS A 96 22.35 2.59 -17.50
C LYS A 96 23.71 1.97 -17.18
N LYS A 97 24.73 2.79 -16.91
CA LYS A 97 26.06 2.31 -16.48
C LYS A 97 25.97 1.54 -15.17
N ILE A 98 25.29 2.08 -14.16
CA ILE A 98 25.13 1.45 -12.85
C ILE A 98 24.33 0.14 -12.95
N ALA A 99 23.23 0.15 -13.71
CA ALA A 99 22.40 -1.03 -13.93
C ALA A 99 23.19 -2.17 -14.60
N THR A 100 24.02 -1.82 -15.58
CA THR A 100 24.87 -2.78 -16.31
C THR A 100 26.01 -3.32 -15.43
N GLU A 101 26.68 -2.45 -14.68
CA GLU A 101 27.81 -2.83 -13.81
C GLU A 101 27.36 -3.74 -12.65
N LEU A 102 26.18 -3.48 -12.08
CA LEU A 102 25.64 -4.24 -10.95
C LEU A 102 24.76 -5.43 -11.37
N ASP A 103 24.47 -5.57 -12.67
CA ASP A 103 23.58 -6.57 -13.24
C ASP A 103 22.19 -6.56 -12.56
N VAL A 104 21.53 -5.39 -12.63
CA VAL A 104 20.21 -5.14 -12.02
C VAL A 104 19.33 -4.28 -12.93
N PRO A 105 18.00 -4.38 -12.84
CA PRO A 105 17.09 -3.53 -13.62
C PRO A 105 17.28 -2.04 -13.30
N GLU A 106 17.17 -1.18 -14.31
CA GLU A 106 17.24 0.28 -14.13
C GLU A 106 16.17 0.78 -13.13
N ALA A 107 14.98 0.17 -13.13
CA ALA A 107 13.91 0.49 -12.19
C ALA A 107 14.33 0.28 -10.71
N ASP A 108 15.10 -0.77 -10.43
CA ASP A 108 15.61 -1.05 -9.08
C ASP A 108 16.67 -0.02 -8.68
N VAL A 109 17.49 0.44 -9.62
CA VAL A 109 18.49 1.50 -9.38
C VAL A 109 17.79 2.82 -9.04
N VAL A 110 16.76 3.22 -9.79
CA VAL A 110 15.99 4.44 -9.51
C VAL A 110 15.33 4.35 -8.14
N SER A 111 14.64 3.23 -7.85
CA SER A 111 13.98 3.01 -6.56
C SER A 111 14.98 3.08 -5.41
N MET A 112 16.13 2.41 -5.54
CA MET A 112 17.17 2.43 -4.50
C MET A 112 17.82 3.81 -4.35
N ASN A 113 18.08 4.54 -5.45
CA ASN A 113 18.66 5.88 -5.37
C ASN A 113 17.75 6.84 -4.59
N ARG A 114 16.44 6.83 -4.86
CA ARG A 114 15.47 7.65 -4.13
C ARG A 114 15.40 7.28 -2.65
N ARG A 115 15.39 5.98 -2.34
CA ARG A 115 15.37 5.48 -0.95
C ARG A 115 16.62 5.86 -0.16
N LEU A 116 17.82 5.77 -0.77
CA LEU A 116 19.06 6.16 -0.10
C LEU A 116 19.24 7.67 0.02
N ALA A 117 18.54 8.47 -0.80
CA ALA A 117 18.59 9.92 -0.76
C ALA A 117 17.72 10.53 0.36
N SER A 118 16.65 9.85 0.77
CA SER A 118 15.72 10.34 1.80
C SER A 118 15.76 9.44 3.03
N PRO A 119 16.52 9.81 4.09
CA PRO A 119 16.50 9.07 5.34
C PRO A 119 15.14 9.20 6.05
N ASP A 120 14.89 8.33 7.02
CA ASP A 120 13.71 8.44 7.87
C ASP A 120 13.80 9.72 8.70
N HIS A 121 12.79 10.58 8.57
CA HIS A 121 12.68 11.82 9.32
C HIS A 121 11.73 11.65 10.51
N SER A 122 12.11 12.22 11.66
CA SER A 122 11.21 12.30 12.81
C SER A 122 10.07 13.25 12.51
N LEU A 123 8.83 12.80 12.74
CA LEU A 123 7.65 13.66 12.62
C LEU A 123 7.61 14.75 13.71
N ASN A 124 8.34 14.55 14.81
CA ASN A 124 8.48 15.51 15.90
C ASN A 124 9.68 16.44 15.67
N ALA A 125 10.36 16.35 14.53
CA ALA A 125 11.41 17.31 14.21
C ALA A 125 10.78 18.69 13.96
N PRO A 126 11.37 19.78 14.49
CA PRO A 126 10.85 21.11 14.24
C PRO A 126 11.00 21.47 12.75
N LEU A 127 10.00 22.14 12.18
CA LEU A 127 9.98 22.52 10.77
C LEU A 127 11.06 23.57 10.44
N ARG A 128 11.36 24.45 11.40
CA ARG A 128 12.46 25.41 11.38
C ARG A 128 13.12 25.47 12.75
N SER A 129 14.38 25.87 12.80
CA SER A 129 15.15 25.98 14.05
C SER A 129 14.54 26.90 15.11
N ASP A 130 13.67 27.83 14.72
CA ASP A 130 13.02 28.84 15.54
C ASP A 130 11.49 28.64 15.67
N SER A 131 10.95 27.55 15.13
CA SER A 131 9.52 27.27 15.14
C SER A 131 9.17 26.23 16.19
N GLU A 132 8.07 26.45 16.90
CA GLU A 132 7.46 25.43 17.77
C GLU A 132 6.69 24.36 16.97
N GLY A 133 6.48 24.55 15.66
CA GLY A 133 5.72 23.62 14.84
C GLY A 133 6.54 22.40 14.42
N GLU A 134 5.99 21.22 14.65
CA GLU A 134 6.57 19.93 14.27
C GLU A 134 6.04 19.48 12.89
N TRP A 135 6.70 18.55 12.22
CA TRP A 135 6.21 18.00 10.93
C TRP A 135 4.82 17.36 11.04
N GLN A 136 4.52 16.71 12.16
CA GLN A 136 3.23 16.06 12.39
C GLN A 136 2.05 17.04 12.38
N ASP A 137 2.25 18.30 12.78
CA ASP A 137 1.19 19.30 12.87
C ASP A 137 0.66 19.72 11.48
N TRP A 138 1.44 19.46 10.43
CA TRP A 138 1.12 19.78 9.04
C TRP A 138 0.56 18.60 8.26
N LEU A 139 0.46 17.41 8.88
CA LEU A 139 -0.14 16.25 8.24
C LEU A 139 -1.65 16.47 8.11
N VAL A 140 -2.11 16.55 6.86
CA VAL A 140 -3.53 16.68 6.55
C VAL A 140 -4.20 15.33 6.68
N ASP A 141 -5.31 15.27 7.41
CA ASP A 141 -6.19 14.10 7.42
C ASP A 141 -7.01 14.08 6.12
N GLU A 142 -6.83 13.02 5.33
CA GLU A 142 -7.58 12.80 4.09
C GLU A 142 -8.98 12.19 4.34
N SER A 143 -9.35 11.97 5.60
CA SER A 143 -10.69 11.48 5.94
C SER A 143 -11.78 12.48 5.56
N GLU A 144 -12.98 11.95 5.28
CA GLU A 144 -14.12 12.79 4.96
C GLU A 144 -14.44 13.77 6.09
N SER A 145 -14.68 15.03 5.70
CA SER A 145 -15.12 16.06 6.62
C SER A 145 -16.42 15.66 7.32
N GLN A 146 -16.64 16.20 8.52
CA GLN A 146 -17.88 15.94 9.26
C GLN A 146 -19.12 16.41 8.50
N GLU A 147 -19.00 17.50 7.74
CA GLU A 147 -20.08 18.04 6.92
C GLU A 147 -20.42 17.09 5.77
N THR A 148 -19.41 16.58 5.05
CA THR A 148 -19.59 15.60 3.98
C THR A 148 -20.28 14.34 4.53
N ARG A 149 -19.76 13.81 5.63
CA ARG A 149 -20.28 12.60 6.27
C ARG A 149 -21.72 12.76 6.77
N LEU A 150 -22.05 13.93 7.33
CA LEU A 150 -23.40 14.24 7.77
C LEU A 150 -24.34 14.40 6.57
N GLY A 151 -23.90 15.10 5.52
CA GLY A 151 -24.64 15.30 4.28
C GLY A 151 -24.98 13.96 3.62
N GLU A 152 -24.00 13.08 3.45
CA GLU A 152 -24.21 11.74 2.90
C GLU A 152 -25.16 10.89 3.75
N ARG A 153 -25.03 10.96 5.08
CA ARG A 153 -25.94 10.23 5.98
C ARG A 153 -27.37 10.73 5.87
N GLN A 154 -27.57 12.05 5.83
CA GLN A 154 -28.89 12.67 5.67
C GLN A 154 -29.47 12.34 4.30
N GLU A 155 -28.68 12.44 3.24
CA GLU A 155 -29.08 12.09 1.87
C GLU A 155 -29.46 10.61 1.76
N LEU A 156 -28.66 9.71 2.34
CA LEU A 156 -28.95 8.29 2.37
C LEU A 156 -30.26 8.00 3.10
N GLY A 157 -30.47 8.62 4.28
CA GLY A 157 -31.73 8.50 5.03
C GLY A 157 -32.92 8.95 4.19
N LEU A 158 -32.80 10.11 3.54
CA LEU A 158 -33.84 10.64 2.67
C LEU A 158 -34.14 9.73 1.47
N ARG A 159 -33.11 9.21 0.81
CA ARG A 159 -33.26 8.26 -0.31
C ARG A 159 -33.92 6.96 0.15
N ARG A 160 -33.60 6.46 1.35
CA ARG A 160 -34.24 5.26 1.93
C ARG A 160 -35.71 5.50 2.23
N ASP A 161 -36.06 6.63 2.85
CA ASP A 161 -37.45 7.01 3.11
C ASP A 161 -38.27 7.12 1.81
N LEU A 162 -37.69 7.72 0.76
CA LEU A 162 -38.33 7.82 -0.55
C LEU A 162 -38.54 6.45 -1.18
N LEU A 163 -37.53 5.58 -1.10
CA LEU A 163 -37.62 4.22 -1.59
C LEU A 163 -38.70 3.43 -0.85
N GLU A 164 -38.73 3.49 0.48
CA GLU A 164 -39.72 2.77 1.29
C GLU A 164 -41.15 3.20 0.96
N LYS A 165 -41.41 4.51 0.84
CA LYS A 165 -42.70 5.03 0.37
C LYS A 165 -43.03 4.60 -1.06
N ALA A 166 -42.06 4.60 -1.96
CA ALA A 166 -42.30 4.17 -3.34
C ALA A 166 -42.59 2.66 -3.43
N MET A 167 -42.00 1.84 -2.55
CA MET A 167 -42.20 0.40 -2.49
C MET A 167 -43.63 0.00 -2.06
N THR A 168 -44.39 0.88 -1.39
CA THR A 168 -45.80 0.60 -1.04
C THR A 168 -46.73 0.66 -2.25
N HIS A 169 -46.32 1.27 -3.37
CA HIS A 169 -47.11 1.29 -4.62
C HIS A 169 -46.96 0.01 -5.46
N LEU A 170 -46.01 -0.86 -5.11
CA LEU A 170 -45.81 -2.14 -5.75
C LEU A 170 -46.68 -3.20 -5.09
N ASN A 171 -47.23 -4.12 -5.88
CA ASN A 171 -47.88 -5.30 -5.31
C ASN A 171 -46.82 -6.25 -4.70
N ASP A 172 -47.25 -7.18 -3.84
CA ASP A 172 -46.32 -8.06 -3.11
C ASP A 172 -45.39 -8.87 -4.03
N ARG A 173 -45.91 -9.26 -5.21
CA ARG A 173 -45.15 -10.01 -6.22
C ARG A 173 -44.08 -9.16 -6.90
N GLU A 174 -44.42 -7.93 -7.30
CA GLU A 174 -43.51 -6.93 -7.86
C GLU A 174 -42.43 -6.55 -6.84
N ARG A 175 -42.83 -6.31 -5.59
CA ARG A 175 -41.94 -5.95 -4.48
C ARG A 175 -40.92 -7.05 -4.20
N HIS A 176 -41.37 -8.31 -4.12
CA HIS A 176 -40.47 -9.45 -3.87
C HIS A 176 -39.49 -9.65 -5.04
N ILE A 177 -39.96 -9.68 -6.29
CA ILE A 177 -39.10 -9.84 -7.47
C ILE A 177 -38.05 -8.73 -7.54
N LEU A 178 -38.43 -7.47 -7.30
CA LEU A 178 -37.51 -6.34 -7.32
C LEU A 178 -36.48 -6.41 -6.19
N THR A 179 -36.90 -6.83 -5.00
CA THR A 179 -36.01 -6.96 -3.83
C THR A 179 -34.94 -8.02 -4.07
N GLU A 180 -35.36 -9.21 -4.50
CA GLU A 180 -34.46 -10.34 -4.79
C GLU A 180 -33.47 -10.03 -5.91
N ARG A 181 -33.86 -9.20 -6.89
CA ARG A 181 -33.04 -8.92 -8.08
C ARG A 181 -32.14 -7.70 -7.97
N ARG A 182 -32.49 -6.70 -7.15
CA ARG A 182 -31.85 -5.38 -7.14
C ARG A 182 -31.43 -4.87 -5.76
N LEU A 183 -32.04 -5.36 -4.68
CA LEU A 183 -31.79 -4.87 -3.31
C LEU A 183 -31.01 -5.87 -2.44
N ARG A 184 -30.79 -7.10 -2.91
CA ARG A 184 -29.89 -8.08 -2.28
C ARG A 184 -28.48 -7.96 -2.85
N GLU A 185 -27.47 -8.17 -1.98
CA GLU A 185 -26.05 -8.20 -2.37
C GLU A 185 -25.76 -9.26 -3.43
N ASN A 186 -26.37 -10.45 -3.26
CA ASN A 186 -26.29 -11.55 -4.22
C ASN A 186 -27.65 -11.73 -4.89
N PRO A 187 -27.86 -11.20 -6.10
CA PRO A 187 -29.19 -11.14 -6.69
C PRO A 187 -29.60 -12.47 -7.33
N THR A 188 -30.80 -12.94 -6.98
CA THR A 188 -31.36 -14.25 -7.32
C THR A 188 -31.66 -14.36 -8.81
N THR A 189 -31.37 -15.49 -9.46
CA THR A 189 -31.47 -15.58 -10.93
C THR A 189 -32.93 -15.52 -11.41
N LEU A 190 -33.14 -15.12 -12.68
CA LEU A 190 -34.47 -15.17 -13.28
C LEU A 190 -35.04 -16.60 -13.32
N GLU A 191 -34.17 -17.60 -13.34
CA GLU A 191 -34.55 -19.01 -13.37
C GLU A 191 -35.10 -19.48 -12.03
N ASP A 192 -34.42 -19.15 -10.93
CA ASP A 192 -34.89 -19.48 -9.58
C ASP A 192 -36.24 -18.82 -9.27
N LEU A 193 -36.40 -17.55 -9.65
CA LEU A 193 -37.66 -16.82 -9.51
C LEU A 193 -38.77 -17.37 -10.43
N SER A 194 -38.40 -17.86 -11.62
CA SER A 194 -39.35 -18.48 -12.56
C SER A 194 -39.93 -19.78 -11.99
N GLN A 195 -39.07 -20.59 -11.34
CA GLN A 195 -39.46 -21.82 -10.66
C GLN A 195 -40.31 -21.52 -9.42
N GLN A 196 -39.91 -20.54 -8.60
CA GLN A 196 -40.65 -20.15 -7.38
C GLN A 196 -42.08 -19.69 -7.68
N TYR A 197 -42.29 -18.95 -8.77
CA TYR A 197 -43.59 -18.38 -9.13
C TYR A 197 -44.36 -19.16 -10.20
N GLY A 198 -43.81 -20.27 -10.70
CA GLY A 198 -44.42 -21.09 -11.75
C GLY A 198 -44.71 -20.34 -13.06
N ILE A 199 -43.84 -19.39 -13.44
CA ILE A 199 -43.99 -18.57 -14.66
C ILE A 199 -42.73 -18.62 -15.50
N SER A 200 -42.78 -18.22 -16.78
CA SER A 200 -41.59 -18.18 -17.63
C SER A 200 -40.57 -17.13 -17.17
N ARG A 201 -39.29 -17.34 -17.48
CA ARG A 201 -38.20 -16.38 -17.24
C ARG A 201 -38.49 -14.99 -17.81
N GLU A 202 -39.04 -14.95 -19.03
CA GLU A 202 -39.42 -13.69 -19.68
C GLU A 202 -40.55 -12.99 -18.94
N ARG A 203 -41.49 -13.73 -18.35
CA ARG A 203 -42.55 -13.15 -17.54
C ARG A 203 -42.02 -12.52 -16.25
N VAL A 204 -41.03 -13.14 -15.60
CA VAL A 204 -40.35 -12.55 -14.42
C VAL A 204 -39.66 -11.24 -14.81
N ARG A 205 -38.92 -11.23 -15.93
CA ARG A 205 -38.25 -10.04 -16.47
C ARG A 205 -39.24 -8.90 -16.76
N GLN A 206 -40.40 -9.19 -17.36
CA GLN A 206 -41.44 -8.19 -17.61
C GLN A 206 -41.99 -7.58 -16.31
N ILE A 207 -42.17 -8.40 -15.28
CA ILE A 207 -42.63 -7.93 -13.97
C ILE A 207 -41.55 -7.06 -13.31
N GLU A 208 -40.27 -7.44 -13.40
CA GLU A 208 -39.15 -6.62 -12.91
C GLU A 208 -39.13 -5.24 -13.58
N VAL A 209 -39.19 -5.17 -14.91
CA VAL A 209 -39.15 -3.90 -15.66
C VAL A 209 -40.33 -3.02 -15.28
N ARG A 210 -41.55 -3.57 -15.25
CA ARG A 210 -42.75 -2.80 -14.86
C ARG A 210 -42.68 -2.32 -13.41
N ALA A 211 -42.19 -3.16 -12.49
CA ALA A 211 -41.99 -2.77 -11.10
C ALA A 211 -40.98 -1.63 -10.98
N PHE A 212 -39.87 -1.71 -11.71
CA PHE A 212 -38.86 -0.66 -11.74
C PHE A 212 -39.39 0.67 -12.30
N GLU A 213 -40.16 0.63 -13.39
CA GLU A 213 -40.79 1.83 -13.95
C GLU A 213 -41.80 2.48 -12.98
N LYS A 214 -42.62 1.67 -12.30
CA LYS A 214 -43.55 2.15 -11.27
C LYS A 214 -42.79 2.79 -10.10
N LEU A 215 -41.74 2.13 -9.62
CA LEU A 215 -40.90 2.63 -8.53
C LEU A 215 -40.24 3.95 -8.92
N GLN A 216 -39.68 4.06 -10.13
CA GLN A 216 -39.05 5.28 -10.61
C GLN A 216 -40.04 6.45 -10.69
N LYS A 217 -41.27 6.20 -11.16
CA LYS A 217 -42.34 7.22 -11.20
C LYS A 217 -42.73 7.67 -9.79
N ALA A 218 -42.89 6.73 -8.86
CA ALA A 218 -43.24 7.03 -7.47
C ALA A 218 -42.13 7.82 -6.75
N ILE A 219 -40.86 7.45 -6.93
CA ILE A 219 -39.71 8.19 -6.37
C ILE A 219 -39.65 9.60 -6.94
N LYS A 220 -39.82 9.78 -8.26
CA LYS A 220 -39.83 11.11 -8.88
C LYS A 220 -40.97 11.99 -8.34
N ALA A 221 -42.17 11.43 -8.21
CA ALA A 221 -43.31 12.16 -7.64
C ALA A 221 -43.04 12.58 -6.18
N ALA A 222 -42.55 11.67 -5.35
CA ALA A 222 -42.23 11.94 -3.95
C ALA A 222 -41.04 12.92 -3.78
N ALA A 223 -40.08 12.90 -4.71
CA ALA A 223 -38.97 13.85 -4.73
C ALA A 223 -39.41 15.27 -5.11
N ILE A 224 -40.35 15.41 -6.06
CA ILE A 224 -40.96 16.69 -6.43
C ILE A 224 -41.78 17.26 -5.27
N GLU A 225 -42.58 16.43 -4.60
CA GLU A 225 -43.38 16.83 -3.43
C GLU A 225 -42.51 17.38 -2.29
N ARG A 226 -41.32 16.81 -2.09
CA ARG A 226 -40.32 17.27 -1.10
C ARG A 226 -39.41 18.39 -1.60
N ARG A 227 -39.62 18.93 -2.81
CA ARG A 227 -38.78 19.98 -3.46
C ARG A 227 -37.29 19.63 -3.55
N LEU A 228 -36.97 18.35 -3.70
CA LEU A 228 -35.58 17.87 -3.81
C LEU A 228 -35.02 17.97 -5.24
N VAL A 229 -35.90 18.22 -6.22
CA VAL A 229 -35.57 18.36 -7.63
C VAL A 229 -36.32 19.59 -8.14
N THR A 230 -35.59 20.59 -8.65
CA THR A 230 -36.17 21.67 -9.45
C THR A 230 -36.47 21.17 -10.86
N HIS A 231 -37.60 21.62 -11.42
CA HIS A 231 -38.16 21.21 -12.73
C HIS A 231 -37.13 21.01 -13.84
#